data_AF-A0A7S0BB92-F1
#
_entry.id   AF-A0A7S0BB92-F1
#
_cell.length_a   1.000
_cell.length_b   1.000
_cell.length_c   1.000
_cell.angle_alpha   90.00
_cell.angle_beta   90.00
_cell.angle_gamma   90.00
#
_symmetry.space_group_name_H-M   'P 1'
#
loop_
_entity.id
_entity.type
_entity.pdbx_description
1 polymer ?
#
loop_
_entity_poly.entity_id
_entity_poly.type
_entity_poly.pdbx_seq_one_letter_code
_entity_poly.pdbx_strand_id
1 'polypeptide(L)'
;WVPGCSLHEYVLQRRATHELEAQVCQLREVAPRGLVHEHKMLLELVGALQYLHKNAIVHLSLRPERVLVDTGRVPPCAKLTNFSRAQMLKKGEAQGLPVHQEADVYTSPELVQGAPAAPSADVFSLGAVALYALAA
;
A
#
# COMPACT_ATOMS: atom_id res chain seq x y z
N TRP A 1 -8.06 7.39 -14.20
CA TRP A 1 -8.58 6.15 -13.58
C TRP A 1 -8.94 5.25 -14.73
N VAL A 2 -8.27 4.11 -14.79
CA VAL A 2 -8.63 3.02 -15.70
C VAL A 2 -9.27 1.95 -14.80
N PRO A 3 -10.54 1.57 -15.02
CA PRO A 3 -11.14 0.47 -14.28
C PRO A 3 -10.32 -0.82 -14.44
N GLY A 4 -10.04 -1.51 -13.33
CA GLY A 4 -9.46 -2.85 -13.34
C GLY A 4 -7.92 -2.96 -13.28
N CYS A 5 -7.20 -1.93 -12.80
CA CYS A 5 -5.77 -2.06 -12.53
C CYS A 5 -5.45 -1.66 -11.08
N SER A 6 -5.26 -2.67 -10.24
CA SER A 6 -4.72 -2.57 -8.89
C SER A 6 -3.19 -2.54 -8.90
N LEU A 7 -2.58 -2.15 -7.78
CA LEU A 7 -1.13 -2.24 -7.59
C LEU A 7 -0.65 -3.69 -7.72
N HIS A 8 -1.48 -4.64 -7.28
CA HIS A 8 -1.22 -6.07 -7.45
C HIS A 8 -1.07 -6.45 -8.93
N GLU A 9 -2.08 -6.12 -9.76
CA GLU A 9 -2.08 -6.41 -11.19
C GLU A 9 -0.96 -5.67 -11.92
N TYR A 10 -0.70 -4.42 -11.57
CA TYR A 10 0.38 -3.62 -12.15
C TYR A 10 1.77 -4.25 -11.94
N VAL A 11 2.06 -4.65 -10.70
CA VAL A 11 3.34 -5.29 -10.34
C VAL A 11 3.50 -6.63 -11.06
N LEU A 12 2.45 -7.46 -11.10
CA LEU A 12 2.49 -8.75 -11.81
C LEU A 12 2.66 -8.60 -13.32
N GLN A 13 1.94 -7.66 -13.95
CA GLN A 13 2.03 -7.43 -15.40
C GLN A 13 3.45 -7.00 -15.81
N ARG A 14 4.06 -6.09 -15.06
CA ARG A 14 5.45 -5.64 -15.31
C ARG A 14 6.46 -6.79 -15.24
N ARG A 15 6.28 -7.71 -14.30
CA ARG A 15 7.15 -8.88 -14.15
C ARG A 15 7.00 -9.86 -15.29
N ALA A 16 5.77 -10.14 -15.74
CA ALA A 16 5.52 -11.04 -16.87
C ALA A 16 6.10 -10.53 -18.19
N THR A 17 6.23 -9.20 -18.36
CA THR A 17 6.80 -8.58 -19.56
C THR A 17 8.33 -8.53 -19.60
N HIS A 18 9.02 -9.00 -18.56
CA HIS A 18 10.48 -8.97 -18.48
C HIS A 18 11.04 -10.33 -18.07
N GLU A 19 11.66 -11.05 -19.01
CA GLU A 19 12.49 -12.22 -18.74
C GLU A 19 13.54 -11.86 -17.67
N LEU A 20 13.29 -12.37 -16.47
CA LEU A 20 13.96 -12.02 -15.21
C LEU A 20 15.49 -12.15 -15.27
N GLU A 21 16.01 -13.05 -16.10
CA GLU A 21 17.45 -13.29 -16.26
C GLU A 21 18.18 -12.17 -17.01
N ALA A 22 17.56 -11.55 -18.01
CA ALA A 22 18.22 -10.54 -18.84
C ALA A 22 18.42 -9.21 -18.10
N GLN A 23 17.61 -8.92 -17.08
CA GLN A 23 17.62 -7.64 -16.38
C GLN A 23 18.48 -7.63 -15.10
N VAL A 24 18.67 -8.77 -14.42
CA VAL A 24 19.51 -8.86 -13.22
C VAL A 24 20.97 -8.43 -13.50
N CYS A 25 21.48 -8.61 -14.72
CA CYS A 25 22.81 -8.11 -15.12
C CYS A 25 22.88 -6.59 -15.37
N GLN A 26 21.77 -5.90 -15.64
CA GLN A 26 21.74 -4.45 -15.92
C GLN A 26 21.31 -3.60 -14.72
N LEU A 27 20.72 -4.21 -13.68
CA LEU A 27 20.08 -3.54 -12.54
C LEU A 27 21.02 -2.82 -11.56
N ARG A 28 22.35 -2.95 -11.70
CA ARG A 28 23.31 -2.29 -10.78
C ARG A 28 23.71 -0.87 -11.16
N GLU A 29 23.54 -0.44 -12.41
CA GLU A 29 24.17 0.82 -12.87
C GLU A 29 23.22 2.00 -13.11
N VAL A 30 21.94 1.79 -13.33
CA VAL A 30 20.95 2.88 -13.46
C VAL A 30 19.64 2.37 -12.90
N ALA A 31 19.06 3.03 -11.90
CA ALA A 31 17.82 2.58 -11.28
C ALA A 31 16.79 2.26 -12.38
N PRO A 32 16.31 1.00 -12.49
CA PRO A 32 15.40 0.61 -13.54
C PRO A 32 14.17 1.50 -13.45
N ARG A 33 13.65 1.95 -14.60
CA ARG A 33 12.38 2.69 -14.67
C ARG A 33 11.20 1.92 -14.03
N GLY A 34 11.41 0.64 -13.70
CA GLY A 34 10.81 -0.11 -12.59
C GLY A 34 10.68 0.74 -11.34
N LEU A 35 11.64 0.56 -10.42
CA LEU A 35 11.74 1.15 -9.08
C LEU A 35 11.27 2.61 -8.94
N VAL A 36 11.47 3.44 -9.97
CA VAL A 36 11.06 4.85 -9.94
C VAL A 36 9.55 5.01 -9.80
N HIS A 37 8.73 4.15 -10.44
CA HIS A 37 7.27 4.25 -10.32
C HIS A 37 6.78 3.68 -8.99
N GLU A 38 7.29 2.53 -8.52
CA GLU A 38 6.87 1.96 -7.24
C GLU A 38 7.22 2.90 -6.09
N HIS A 39 8.42 3.48 -6.09
CA HIS A 39 8.78 4.49 -5.09
C HIS A 39 7.82 5.68 -5.09
N LYS A 40 7.49 6.23 -6.27
CA LYS A 40 6.54 7.33 -6.39
C LYS A 40 5.15 6.94 -5.87
N MET A 41 4.66 5.76 -6.23
CA MET A 41 3.36 5.25 -5.78
C MET A 41 3.33 5.05 -4.26
N LEU A 42 4.42 4.54 -3.67
CA LEU A 42 4.54 4.40 -2.21
C LEU A 42 4.52 5.77 -1.51
N LEU A 43 5.17 6.79 -2.06
CA LEU A 43 5.08 8.16 -1.54
C LEU A 43 3.65 8.71 -1.64
N GLU A 44 2.92 8.43 -2.72
CA GLU A 44 1.51 8.81 -2.86
C GLU A 44 0.62 8.11 -1.80
N LEU A 45 0.91 6.85 -1.47
CA LEU A 45 0.23 6.13 -0.38
C LEU A 45 0.56 6.70 1.00
N VAL A 46 1.82 7.08 1.26
CA VAL A 46 2.21 7.79 2.49
C VAL A 46 1.41 9.08 2.62
N GLY A 47 1.31 9.86 1.54
CA GLY A 47 0.52 11.09 1.52
C GLY A 47 -0.96 10.84 1.82
N ALA A 48 -1.54 9.79 1.23
CA ALA A 48 -2.93 9.40 1.48
C ALA A 48 -3.16 9.00 2.94
N LEU A 49 -2.32 8.14 3.52
CA LEU A 49 -2.44 7.74 4.93
C LEU A 49 -2.24 8.93 5.87
N GLN A 50 -1.25 9.79 5.60
CA GLN A 50 -1.04 10.98 6.41
C GLN A 50 -2.27 11.90 6.38
N TYR A 51 -2.92 12.05 5.23
CA TYR A 51 -4.17 12.80 5.12
C TYR A 51 -5.28 12.17 5.98
N LEU A 52 -5.45 10.84 5.93
CA LEU A 52 -6.43 10.14 6.76
C LEU A 52 -6.16 10.33 8.25
N HIS A 53 -4.92 10.07 8.68
CA HIS A 53 -4.53 10.16 10.09
C HIS A 53 -4.69 11.59 10.64
N LYS A 54 -4.39 12.62 9.85
CA LYS A 54 -4.65 14.04 10.21
C LYS A 54 -6.14 14.34 10.40
N ASN A 55 -7.01 13.62 9.70
CA ASN A 55 -8.46 13.72 9.84
C ASN A 55 -9.03 12.69 10.82
N ALA A 56 -8.19 12.11 11.69
CA ALA A 56 -8.58 11.11 12.68
C ALA A 56 -9.19 9.84 12.05
N ILE A 57 -8.82 9.48 10.83
CA ILE A 57 -9.28 8.25 10.16
C ILE A 57 -8.13 7.26 10.08
N VAL A 58 -8.37 6.02 10.48
CA VAL A 58 -7.49 4.86 10.26
C VAL A 58 -8.11 3.92 9.23
N HIS A 59 -7.32 3.46 8.25
CA HIS A 59 -7.81 2.73 7.08
C HIS A 59 -8.05 1.24 7.35
N LEU A 60 -7.15 0.59 8.09
CA LEU A 60 -7.21 -0.78 8.59
C LEU A 60 -7.38 -1.89 7.54
N SER A 61 -7.21 -1.58 6.26
CA SER A 61 -7.37 -2.56 5.17
C SER A 61 -6.44 -2.31 3.98
N LEU A 62 -5.27 -1.73 4.23
CA LEU A 62 -4.29 -1.46 3.19
C LEU A 62 -3.61 -2.76 2.74
N ARG A 63 -3.72 -3.06 1.44
CA ARG A 63 -3.09 -4.19 0.74
C ARG A 63 -3.05 -3.90 -0.76
N PRO A 64 -2.24 -4.58 -1.59
CA PRO A 64 -2.03 -4.22 -2.99
C PRO A 64 -3.32 -4.19 -3.84
N GLU A 65 -4.29 -5.04 -3.55
CA GLU A 65 -5.60 -5.11 -4.22
C GLU A 65 -6.51 -3.93 -3.88
N ARG A 66 -6.19 -3.20 -2.79
CA ARG A 66 -6.91 -1.99 -2.32
C ARG A 66 -6.17 -0.70 -2.70
N VAL A 67 -5.18 -0.79 -3.57
CA VAL A 67 -4.50 0.36 -4.20
C VAL A 67 -4.78 0.31 -5.69
N LEU A 68 -5.41 1.35 -6.22
CA LEU A 68 -5.66 1.48 -7.65
C LEU A 68 -4.52 2.24 -8.33
N VAL A 69 -4.13 1.83 -9.52
CA VAL A 69 -3.08 2.47 -10.32
C VAL A 69 -3.68 3.11 -11.56
N ASP A 70 -3.47 4.41 -11.73
CA ASP A 70 -3.84 5.17 -12.93
C ASP A 70 -2.68 5.15 -13.93
N THR A 71 -2.67 4.15 -14.82
CA THR A 71 -1.64 3.97 -15.86
C THR A 71 -1.78 4.94 -17.04
N GLY A 72 -2.91 5.65 -17.15
CA GLY A 72 -3.12 6.70 -18.15
C GLY A 72 -2.35 8.00 -17.87
N ARG A 73 -1.61 8.06 -16.75
CA ARG A 73 -0.74 9.18 -16.39
C ARG A 73 0.73 8.74 -16.52
N VAL A 74 1.59 9.69 -16.87
CA VAL A 74 3.04 9.48 -16.93
C VAL A 74 3.72 10.45 -15.96
N PRO A 75 4.36 9.96 -14.88
CA PRO A 75 4.36 8.57 -14.41
C PRO A 75 2.99 8.13 -13.83
N PRO A 76 2.72 6.81 -13.73
CA PRO A 76 1.51 6.28 -13.10
C PRO A 76 1.29 6.83 -11.68
N CYS A 77 0.03 6.87 -11.24
CA CYS A 77 -0.31 7.31 -9.89
C CYS A 77 -1.13 6.28 -9.11
N ALA A 78 -0.84 6.13 -7.83
CA ALA A 78 -1.55 5.27 -6.90
C ALA A 78 -2.68 6.03 -6.18
N LYS A 79 -3.78 5.33 -5.92
CA LYS A 79 -4.91 5.82 -5.14
C LYS A 79 -5.37 4.76 -4.15
N LEU A 80 -5.44 5.13 -2.88
CA LEU A 80 -5.98 4.29 -1.83
C LEU A 80 -7.50 4.15 -1.99
N THR A 81 -8.04 2.94 -1.83
CA THR A 81 -9.47 2.67 -1.92
C THR A 81 -9.94 1.73 -0.81
N ASN A 82 -11.27 1.59 -0.71
CA ASN A 82 -11.98 0.63 0.12
C ASN A 82 -11.88 0.86 1.63
N PHE A 83 -12.70 1.78 2.12
CA PHE A 83 -12.80 2.19 3.53
C PHE A 83 -13.75 1.31 4.37
N SER A 84 -14.09 0.11 3.90
CA SER A 84 -15.05 -0.77 4.58
C SER A 84 -14.64 -1.17 6.00
N ARG A 85 -13.34 -1.13 6.32
CA ARG A 85 -12.80 -1.39 7.65
C ARG A 85 -12.34 -0.12 8.37
N ALA A 86 -12.44 1.04 7.73
CA ALA A 86 -11.89 2.27 8.28
C ALA A 86 -12.65 2.69 9.55
N GLN A 87 -11.94 3.30 10.49
CA GLN A 87 -12.53 3.89 11.69
C GLN A 87 -12.18 5.35 11.83
N MET A 88 -13.14 6.13 12.32
CA MET A 88 -12.93 7.48 12.81
C MET A 88 -12.56 7.40 14.30
N LEU A 89 -11.37 7.88 14.64
CA LEU A 89 -10.93 8.07 16.02
C LEU A 89 -11.69 9.26 16.62
N LYS A 90 -12.05 9.16 17.89
CA LYS A 90 -12.66 10.31 18.58
C LYS A 90 -11.61 11.40 18.79
N LYS A 91 -12.07 12.65 18.83
CA LYS A 91 -11.20 13.82 19.02
C LYS A 91 -10.43 13.70 20.33
N GLY A 92 -9.11 13.67 20.25
CA GLY A 92 -8.20 13.55 21.40
C GLY A 92 -7.85 12.11 21.79
N GLU A 93 -8.43 11.09 21.13
CA GLU A 93 -8.05 9.69 21.32
C GLU A 93 -6.97 9.27 20.31
N ALA A 94 -5.97 8.53 20.79
CA ALA A 94 -4.91 7.96 19.95
C ALA A 94 -5.31 6.61 19.32
N GLN A 95 -6.39 6.02 19.81
CA GLN A 95 -6.84 4.67 19.48
C GLN A 95 -8.36 4.66 19.29
N GLY A 96 -8.83 3.76 18.41
CA GLY A 96 -10.24 3.56 18.12
C GLY A 96 -10.81 2.38 18.90
N LEU A 97 -11.79 1.70 18.31
CA LEU A 97 -12.34 0.50 18.90
C LEU A 97 -11.40 -0.69 18.69
N PRO A 98 -11.40 -1.68 19.60
CA PRO A 98 -10.80 -2.98 19.35
C PRO A 98 -11.29 -3.58 18.03
N VAL A 99 -10.36 -4.08 17.22
CA VAL A 99 -10.67 -4.74 15.95
C VAL A 99 -9.91 -6.04 15.89
N HIS A 100 -10.63 -7.13 15.66
CA HIS A 100 -10.02 -8.38 15.27
C HIS A 100 -9.93 -8.47 13.74
N GLN A 101 -8.74 -8.80 13.25
CA GLN A 101 -8.49 -9.07 11.83
C GLN A 101 -7.93 -10.47 11.68
N GLU A 102 -8.30 -11.14 10.58
CA GLU A 102 -7.66 -12.38 10.21
C GLU A 102 -6.16 -12.14 9.94
N ALA A 103 -5.34 -13.12 10.32
CA ALA A 103 -3.92 -13.07 10.07
C ALA A 103 -3.65 -13.12 8.56
N ASP A 104 -3.02 -12.06 8.06
CA ASP A 104 -2.56 -11.91 6.68
C ASP A 104 -1.22 -11.16 6.73
N VAL A 105 -0.39 -11.27 5.70
CA VAL A 105 0.93 -10.64 5.60
C VAL A 105 0.86 -9.10 5.65
N TYR A 106 -0.31 -8.52 5.38
CA TYR A 106 -0.57 -7.09 5.45
C TYR A 106 -1.22 -6.64 6.77
N THR A 107 -1.65 -7.57 7.62
CA THR A 107 -2.31 -7.27 8.89
C THR A 107 -1.28 -7.09 9.99
N SER A 108 -1.37 -6.01 10.76
CA SER A 108 -0.44 -5.78 11.88
C SER A 108 -0.66 -6.79 13.02
N PRO A 109 0.41 -7.22 13.72
CA PRO A 109 0.31 -8.24 14.76
C PRO A 109 -0.62 -7.83 15.90
N GLU A 110 -0.67 -6.55 16.24
CA GLU A 110 -1.57 -6.03 17.26
C GLU A 110 -3.05 -6.15 16.85
N LEU A 111 -3.38 -5.97 15.56
CA LEU A 111 -4.74 -6.17 15.06
C LEU A 111 -5.16 -7.65 15.04
N VAL A 112 -4.22 -8.57 14.80
CA VAL A 112 -4.47 -10.01 14.95
C VAL A 112 -4.78 -10.36 16.40
N GLN A 113 -4.18 -9.65 17.35
CA GLN A 113 -4.43 -9.81 18.78
C GLN A 113 -5.68 -9.07 19.28
N GLY A 114 -6.44 -8.41 18.39
CA GLY A 114 -7.65 -7.69 18.76
C GLY A 114 -7.39 -6.32 19.41
N ALA A 115 -6.20 -5.74 19.23
CA ALA A 115 -5.89 -4.43 19.78
C ALA A 115 -6.79 -3.32 19.18
N PRO A 116 -6.94 -2.18 19.89
CA PRO A 116 -7.58 -0.99 19.34
C PRO A 116 -6.97 -0.52 18.02
N ALA A 117 -7.83 -0.07 17.11
CA ALA A 117 -7.39 0.53 15.85
C ALA A 117 -6.48 1.75 16.09
N ALA A 118 -5.32 1.80 15.43
CA ALA A 118 -4.36 2.89 15.59
C ALA A 118 -3.63 3.21 14.27
N PRO A 119 -3.13 4.44 14.08
CA PRO A 119 -2.36 4.81 12.89
C PRO A 119 -1.15 3.89 12.62
N SER A 120 -0.56 3.32 13.67
CA SER A 120 0.55 2.37 13.56
C SER A 120 0.20 1.12 12.76
N ALA A 121 -1.06 0.67 12.81
CA ALA A 121 -1.50 -0.50 12.06
C ALA A 121 -1.47 -0.23 10.54
N ASP A 122 -1.89 0.96 10.10
CA ASP A 122 -1.78 1.36 8.70
C ASP A 122 -0.32 1.49 8.25
N VAL A 123 0.56 1.97 9.14
CA VAL A 123 2.00 2.06 8.86
C VAL A 123 2.62 0.68 8.69
N PHE A 124 2.23 -0.31 9.50
CA PHE A 124 2.65 -1.69 9.32
C PHE A 124 2.20 -2.23 7.96
N SER A 125 0.92 -2.08 7.63
CA SER A 125 0.37 -2.52 6.33
C SER A 125 1.07 -1.86 5.14
N LEU A 126 1.42 -0.57 5.26
CA LEU A 126 2.20 0.15 4.26
C LEU A 126 3.59 -0.48 4.08
N GLY A 127 4.26 -0.86 5.16
CA GLY A 127 5.54 -1.57 5.11
C GLY A 127 5.45 -2.90 4.36
N ALA A 128 4.41 -3.69 4.64
CA ALA A 128 4.15 -4.94 3.92
C ALA A 128 3.86 -4.70 2.41
N VAL A 129 3.08 -3.67 2.07
CA VAL A 129 2.85 -3.28 0.67
C VAL A 129 4.13 -2.79 -0.01
N ALA A 130 4.99 -2.05 0.70
CA ALA A 130 6.28 -1.61 0.19
C ALA A 130 7.21 -2.79 -0.09
N LEU A 131 7.28 -3.76 0.84
CA LEU A 131 8.02 -5.00 0.61
C LEU A 131 7.45 -5.76 -0.59
N TYR A 132 6.13 -5.90 -0.70
CA TYR A 132 5.50 -6.51 -1.87
C TYR A 132 5.86 -5.78 -3.17
N ALA A 133 5.89 -4.44 -3.19
CA ALA A 133 6.16 -3.68 -4.40
C ALA A 133 7.66 -3.62 -4.78
N LEU A 134 8.56 -3.70 -3.79
CA LEU A 134 10.01 -3.51 -3.99
C LEU A 134 10.81 -4.81 -4.01
N ALA A 135 10.38 -5.83 -3.26
CA ALA A 135 10.96 -7.17 -3.32
C ALA A 135 10.43 -7.98 -4.50
N ALA A 136 9.56 -7.36 -5.31
CA ALA A 136 8.88 -7.99 -6.40
C ALA A 136 9.62 -7.87 -7.74
#